data_AF-A0A8T5CHN7-F1
#
_entry.id   AF-A0A8T5CHN7-F1
#
_cell.length_a   1.000
_cell.length_b   1.000
_cell.length_c   1.000
_cell.angle_alpha   90.00
_cell.angle_beta   90.00
_cell.angle_gamma   90.00
#
_symmetry.space_group_name_H-M   'P 1'
#
loop_
_entity.id
_entity.type
_entity.pdbx_description
1 polymer ?
#
loop_
_entity_poly.entity_id
_entity_poly.type
_entity_poly.pdbx_seq_one_letter_code
_entity_poly.pdbx_strand_id
1 'polypeptide(L)'
;VYAATGEDQAELKLHLTESLSTGLPTRFRTTDGTTHERSQLPTGEWVADALILLDLGFYDFWLFDRIDQNGGWFVSRVKDNANFEIVEELRTWRGNSIPLEGESLQAVLEDLQRQEIDV
;
A
#
# COMPACT_ATOMS: atom_id res chain seq x y z
N VAL A 1 -10.66 8.18 28.39
CA VAL A 1 -11.68 7.69 27.44
C VAL A 1 -11.02 7.71 26.07
N TYR A 2 -11.02 6.60 25.33
CA TYR A 2 -10.46 6.58 23.98
C TYR A 2 -11.41 7.34 23.05
N ALA A 3 -10.89 8.35 22.35
CA ALA A 3 -11.68 9.11 21.38
C ALA A 3 -12.19 8.18 20.27
N ALA A 4 -13.41 8.43 19.81
CA ALA A 4 -14.01 7.71 18.70
C ALA A 4 -14.34 8.67 17.56
N THR A 5 -14.55 8.10 16.38
CA THR A 5 -15.04 8.85 15.22
C THR A 5 -16.55 9.12 15.29
N GLY A 6 -17.30 8.29 16.02
CA GLY A 6 -18.73 8.46 16.27
C GLY A 6 -19.04 9.22 17.57
N GLU A 7 -20.20 9.90 17.59
CA GLU A 7 -20.73 10.54 18.81
C GLU A 7 -21.08 9.49 19.88
N ASP A 8 -20.83 9.83 21.16
CA ASP A 8 -21.09 8.98 22.33
C ASP A 8 -20.47 7.56 22.29
N GLN A 9 -19.38 7.39 21.54
CA GLN A 9 -18.65 6.13 21.41
C GLN A 9 -17.23 6.21 22.00
N ALA A 10 -16.63 5.05 22.24
CA ALA A 10 -15.21 4.89 22.52
C ALA A 10 -14.64 3.84 21.58
N GLU A 11 -13.49 4.13 20.96
CA GLU A 11 -12.89 3.28 19.93
C GLU A 11 -11.41 3.04 20.23
N LEU A 12 -10.99 1.78 20.15
CA LEU A 12 -9.61 1.36 20.30
C LEU A 12 -9.17 0.67 19.01
N LYS A 13 -8.08 1.14 18.42
CA LYS A 13 -7.46 0.51 17.25
C LYS A 13 -6.22 -0.26 17.67
N LEU A 14 -6.03 -1.44 17.07
CA LEU A 14 -4.81 -2.25 17.18
C LEU A 14 -4.13 -2.28 15.82
N HIS A 15 -2.96 -1.64 15.72
CA HIS A 15 -2.07 -1.72 14.58
C HIS A 15 -1.12 -2.89 14.80
N LEU A 16 -1.07 -3.83 13.87
CA LEU A 16 -0.33 -5.09 14.02
C LEU A 16 0.57 -5.33 12.81
N THR A 17 1.80 -5.76 13.07
CA THR A 17 2.69 -6.34 12.05
C THR A 17 2.95 -7.79 12.40
N GLU A 18 2.67 -8.68 11.46
CA GLU A 18 2.89 -10.12 11.57
C GLU A 18 3.99 -10.55 10.62
N SER A 19 4.85 -11.46 11.07
CA SER A 19 5.82 -12.13 10.21
C SER A 19 5.12 -13.27 9.47
N LEU A 20 5.06 -13.21 8.14
CA LEU A 20 4.46 -14.28 7.33
C LEU A 20 5.21 -15.61 7.43
N SER A 21 6.52 -15.59 7.71
CA SER A 21 7.32 -16.80 7.85
C SER A 21 7.05 -17.55 9.16
N THR A 22 6.61 -16.85 10.20
CA THR A 22 6.36 -17.43 11.53
C THR A 22 4.88 -17.45 11.92
N GLY A 23 4.04 -16.64 11.27
CA GLY A 23 2.66 -16.39 11.65
C GLY A 23 2.52 -15.66 12.99
N LEU A 24 3.58 -15.01 13.48
CA LEU A 24 3.61 -14.37 14.79
C LEU A 24 3.65 -12.84 14.69
N PRO A 25 2.94 -12.13 15.58
CA PRO A 25 3.11 -10.70 15.77
C PRO A 25 4.56 -10.33 16.06
N THR A 26 5.13 -9.44 15.26
CA THR A 26 6.47 -8.88 15.48
C THR A 26 6.39 -7.49 16.10
N ARG A 27 5.32 -6.74 15.83
CA ARG A 27 5.07 -5.40 16.35
C ARG A 27 3.58 -5.17 16.55
N PHE A 28 3.23 -4.43 17.58
CA PHE A 28 1.87 -3.93 17.74
C PHE A 28 1.87 -2.56 18.42
N ARG A 29 0.83 -1.78 18.15
CA ARG A 29 0.57 -0.49 18.80
C ARG A 29 -0.93 -0.28 18.91
N THR A 30 -1.37 0.33 20.00
CA THR A 30 -2.76 0.76 20.15
C THR A 30 -2.91 2.26 20.01
N THR A 31 -4.01 2.70 19.42
CA THR A 31 -4.41 4.12 19.35
C THR A 31 -5.89 4.25 19.63
N ASP A 32 -6.36 5.49 19.82
CA ASP A 32 -7.79 5.78 19.74
C ASP A 32 -8.31 5.70 18.29
N GLY A 33 -9.62 5.87 18.12
CA GLY A 33 -10.31 5.78 16.83
C GLY A 33 -10.03 6.93 15.87
N THR A 34 -9.64 8.09 16.38
CA THR A 34 -9.42 9.29 15.56
C THR A 34 -8.02 9.31 14.95
N THR A 35 -7.12 8.49 15.46
CA THR A 35 -5.77 8.32 14.91
C THR A 35 -5.80 7.53 13.59
N HIS A 36 -5.14 8.08 12.57
CA HIS A 36 -4.98 7.43 11.26
C HIS A 36 -3.90 6.33 11.27
N GLU A 37 -4.14 5.26 10.53
CA GLU A 37 -3.30 4.06 10.38
C GLU A 37 -1.95 4.37 9.70
N ARG A 38 -1.96 5.20 8.64
CA ARG A 38 -0.79 5.55 7.83
C ARG A 38 0.46 5.99 8.59
N SER A 39 0.32 6.59 9.77
CA SER A 39 1.45 7.06 10.60
C SER A 39 1.85 6.08 11.71
N GLN A 40 1.20 4.92 11.80
CA GLN A 40 1.41 3.96 12.87
C GLN A 40 2.40 2.84 12.52
N LEU A 41 2.81 2.74 11.26
CA LEU A 41 3.89 1.85 10.85
C LEU A 41 5.24 2.61 10.91
N PRO A 42 6.10 2.35 11.91
CA PRO A 42 7.40 3.02 11.98
C PRO A 42 8.30 2.53 10.85
N THR A 43 8.85 3.44 10.04
CA THR A 43 9.88 3.10 9.05
C THR A 43 11.28 3.22 9.67
N GLY A 44 12.08 2.17 9.54
CA GLY A 44 13.45 2.08 10.06
C GLY A 44 14.11 0.77 9.63
N GLU A 45 15.31 0.45 10.14
CA GLU A 45 16.16 -0.65 9.66
C GLU A 45 15.45 -2.02 9.52
N TRP A 46 14.37 -2.27 10.28
CA TRP A 46 13.61 -3.51 10.19
C TRP A 46 12.89 -3.73 8.85
N VAL A 47 12.69 -2.69 8.04
CA VAL A 47 12.08 -2.84 6.71
C VAL A 47 13.10 -3.21 5.63
N ALA A 48 14.40 -3.11 5.93
CA ALA A 48 15.45 -3.47 4.99
C ALA A 48 15.35 -4.95 4.59
N ASP A 49 15.47 -5.23 3.29
CA ASP A 49 15.37 -6.58 2.72
C ASP A 49 14.06 -7.33 3.03
N ALA A 50 13.02 -6.61 3.46
CA ALA A 50 11.71 -7.16 3.78
C ALA A 50 10.66 -6.74 2.74
N LEU A 51 9.75 -7.66 2.39
CA LEU A 51 8.52 -7.37 1.66
C LEU A 51 7.38 -7.11 2.64
N ILE A 52 6.84 -5.89 2.65
CA ILE A 52 5.75 -5.48 3.53
C ILE A 52 4.42 -5.52 2.76
N LEU A 53 3.45 -6.30 3.26
CA LEU A 53 2.09 -6.31 2.73
C LEU A 53 1.23 -5.29 3.48
N LEU A 54 0.70 -4.32 2.73
CA LEU A 54 -0.07 -3.20 3.27
C LEU A 54 -1.51 -3.24 2.77
N ASP A 55 -2.43 -2.95 3.69
CA ASP A 55 -3.82 -2.70 3.34
C ASP A 55 -4.06 -1.23 2.98
N LEU A 56 -5.28 -0.89 2.55
CA LEU A 56 -5.62 0.45 2.09
C LEU A 56 -5.57 1.53 3.20
N GLY A 57 -5.66 1.16 4.48
CA GLY A 57 -5.51 2.08 5.61
C GLY A 57 -4.08 2.64 5.72
N PHE A 58 -3.09 1.89 5.23
CA PHE A 58 -1.69 2.31 5.14
C PHE A 58 -1.31 2.89 3.77
N TYR A 59 -2.28 3.18 2.90
CA TYR A 59 -2.02 3.75 1.58
C TYR A 59 -1.54 5.20 1.67
N ASP A 60 -0.21 5.40 1.60
CA ASP A 60 0.43 6.69 1.75
C ASP A 60 1.78 6.73 0.99
N PHE A 61 1.94 7.67 0.06
CA PHE A 61 3.15 7.75 -0.78
C PHE A 61 4.41 8.09 0.02
N TRP A 62 4.29 8.84 1.12
CA TRP A 62 5.43 9.12 1.97
C TRP A 62 5.88 7.85 2.70
N LEU A 63 4.94 6.98 3.11
CA LEU A 63 5.28 5.68 3.67
C LEU A 63 6.01 4.80 2.66
N PHE A 64 5.51 4.75 1.42
CA PHE A 64 6.12 3.94 0.35
C PHE A 64 7.55 4.40 0.02
N ASP A 65 7.75 5.71 -0.15
CA ASP A 65 9.07 6.33 -0.36
C ASP A 65 10.03 6.03 0.81
N ARG A 66 9.54 6.06 2.05
CA ARG A 66 10.36 5.71 3.22
C ARG A 66 10.72 4.22 3.27
N ILE A 67 9.87 3.31 2.81
CA ILE A 67 10.21 1.89 2.72
C ILE A 67 11.34 1.69 1.70
N ASP A 68 11.19 2.29 0.51
CA ASP A 68 12.18 2.24 -0.57
C ASP A 68 13.54 2.82 -0.14
N GLN A 69 13.55 4.00 0.49
CA GLN A 69 14.78 4.62 1.02
C GLN A 69 15.50 3.76 2.08
N ASN A 70 14.81 2.84 2.74
CA ASN A 70 15.40 1.91 3.70
C ASN A 70 15.74 0.54 3.08
N GLY A 71 15.67 0.38 1.74
CA GLY A 71 15.97 -0.86 1.04
C GLY A 71 14.90 -1.95 1.23
N GLY A 72 13.68 -1.55 1.63
CA GLY A 72 12.54 -2.43 1.76
C GLY A 72 11.68 -2.44 0.50
N TRP A 73 10.76 -3.40 0.46
CA TRP A 73 9.81 -3.59 -0.63
C TRP A 73 8.38 -3.56 -0.08
N PHE A 74 7.39 -3.18 -0.88
CA PHE A 74 6.00 -3.18 -0.45
C PHE A 74 5.06 -3.69 -1.53
N VAL A 75 3.93 -4.25 -1.08
CA VAL A 75 2.74 -4.49 -1.90
C VAL A 75 1.59 -3.83 -1.17
N SER A 76 0.88 -2.93 -1.83
CA SER A 76 -0.29 -2.26 -1.27
C SER A 76 -1.51 -2.47 -2.15
N ARG A 77 -2.69 -2.56 -1.54
CA ARG A 77 -3.94 -2.29 -2.26
C ARG A 77 -3.91 -0.86 -2.78
N VAL A 78 -4.37 -0.63 -4.00
CA VAL A 78 -4.52 0.70 -4.61
C VAL A 78 -5.96 1.18 -4.48
N LYS A 79 -6.19 2.50 -4.46
CA LYS A 79 -7.54 3.07 -4.48
C LYS A 79 -8.18 2.87 -5.86
N ASP A 80 -9.48 2.57 -5.90
CA ASP A 80 -10.23 2.39 -7.15
C ASP A 80 -10.21 3.64 -8.06
N ASN A 81 -10.07 4.83 -7.46
CA ASN A 81 -9.98 6.11 -8.19
C ASN A 81 -8.54 6.58 -8.44
N ALA A 82 -7.54 5.74 -8.22
CA ALA A 82 -6.16 6.06 -8.55
C ALA A 82 -6.00 6.27 -10.06
N ASN A 83 -5.31 7.32 -10.46
CA ASN A 83 -5.06 7.62 -11.87
C ASN A 83 -3.63 8.13 -12.08
N PHE A 84 -2.66 7.24 -11.93
CA PHE A 84 -1.24 7.55 -12.09
C PHE A 84 -0.84 7.57 -13.56
N GLU A 85 0.17 8.35 -13.90
CA GLU A 85 0.86 8.22 -15.17
C GLU A 85 1.74 6.97 -15.14
N ILE A 86 1.64 6.15 -16.17
CA ILE A 86 2.49 4.98 -16.36
C ILE A 86 3.77 5.47 -17.01
N VAL A 87 4.90 5.35 -16.31
CA VAL A 87 6.17 5.94 -16.75
C VAL A 87 7.06 4.97 -17.54
N GLU A 88 6.88 3.67 -17.33
CA GLU A 88 7.67 2.62 -17.97
C GLU A 88 6.82 1.34 -18.09
N GLU A 89 7.06 0.50 -19.09
CA GLU A 89 6.57 -0.88 -19.13
C GLU A 89 7.73 -1.86 -18.93
N LEU A 90 7.71 -2.58 -17.81
CA LEU A 90 8.78 -3.52 -17.44
C LEU A 90 8.70 -4.84 -18.21
N ARG A 91 7.59 -5.10 -18.91
CA ARG A 91 7.34 -6.34 -19.66
C ARG A 91 6.62 -6.13 -20.97
N THR A 92 7.20 -6.66 -22.04
CA THR A 92 6.55 -6.74 -23.36
C THR A 92 5.63 -7.96 -23.47
N TRP A 93 4.44 -7.75 -24.02
CA TRP A 93 3.45 -8.81 -24.26
C TRP A 93 3.31 -9.11 -25.76
N ARG A 94 2.99 -10.37 -26.09
CA ARG A 94 2.73 -10.78 -27.49
C ARG A 94 1.27 -10.53 -27.85
N GLY A 95 1.01 -10.31 -29.13
CA GLY A 95 -0.35 -10.12 -29.66
C GLY A 95 -0.67 -8.64 -29.86
N ASN A 96 -1.95 -8.29 -29.73
CA ASN A 96 -2.43 -6.91 -29.89
C ASN A 96 -2.32 -6.13 -28.58
N SER A 97 -1.13 -6.10 -27.97
CA SER A 97 -0.87 -5.32 -26.77
C SER A 97 -0.88 -3.82 -27.09
N ILE A 98 -1.58 -3.05 -26.26
CA ILE A 98 -1.52 -1.58 -26.30
C ILE A 98 -0.28 -1.10 -25.52
N PRO A 99 0.45 -0.09 -26.01
CA PRO A 99 1.46 0.59 -25.20
C PRO A 99 0.79 1.32 -24.05
N LEU A 100 1.42 1.32 -22.87
CA LEU A 100 0.91 1.98 -21.68
C LEU A 100 1.73 3.20 -21.26
N GLU A 101 3.01 3.28 -21.62
CA GLU A 101 3.89 4.40 -21.25
C GLU A 101 3.34 5.76 -21.70
N GLY A 102 3.33 6.73 -20.78
CA GLY A 102 2.80 8.07 -20.97
C GLY A 102 1.29 8.20 -20.81
N GLU A 103 0.56 7.08 -20.67
CA GLU A 103 -0.88 7.10 -20.43
C GLU A 103 -1.23 7.11 -18.94
N SER A 104 -2.41 7.63 -18.62
CA SER A 104 -2.95 7.53 -17.25
C SER A 104 -3.61 6.17 -17.02
N LEU A 105 -3.47 5.59 -15.83
CA LEU A 105 -4.00 4.27 -15.48
C LEU A 105 -5.48 4.10 -15.88
N GLN A 106 -6.34 5.06 -15.53
CA GLN A 106 -7.77 4.98 -15.83
C GLN A 106 -8.06 5.07 -17.33
N ALA A 107 -7.23 5.76 -18.11
CA ALA A 107 -7.41 5.87 -19.56
C ALA A 107 -7.20 4.53 -20.27
N VAL A 108 -6.35 3.65 -19.72
CA VAL A 108 -6.03 2.36 -20.33
C VAL A 108 -6.86 1.22 -19.77
N LEU A 109 -7.44 1.34 -18.57
CA LEU A 109 -8.15 0.26 -17.88
C LEU A 109 -9.35 -0.30 -18.67
N GLU A 110 -10.10 0.54 -19.40
CA GLU A 110 -11.27 0.07 -20.17
C GLU A 110 -10.87 -0.81 -21.37
N ASP A 111 -9.73 -0.51 -22.00
CA ASP A 111 -9.22 -1.25 -23.15
C ASP A 111 -8.33 -2.45 -22.75
N LEU A 112 -7.95 -2.51 -21.48
CA LEU A 112 -7.05 -3.51 -20.92
C LEU A 112 -7.77 -4.86 -20.72
N GLN A 113 -7.37 -5.84 -21.54
CA GLN A 113 -7.89 -7.22 -21.44
C GLN A 113 -7.07 -8.12 -20.50
N ARG A 114 -5.89 -7.68 -20.07
CA ARG A 114 -5.00 -8.44 -19.15
C ARG A 114 -5.27 -8.06 -17.69
N GLN A 115 -5.13 -9.04 -16.79
CA GLN A 115 -5.34 -8.85 -15.34
C GLN A 115 -4.11 -8.28 -14.61
N GLU A 116 -2.94 -8.40 -15.23
CA GLU A 116 -1.66 -7.98 -14.67
C GLU A 116 -1.00 -6.98 -15.62
N ILE A 117 -0.55 -5.86 -15.06
CA ILE A 117 0.31 -4.89 -15.72
C ILE A 117 1.63 -4.84 -14.95
N ASP A 118 2.73 -4.73 -15.69
CA ASP A 118 4.08 -4.69 -15.15
C ASP A 118 4.69 -3.39 -15.68
N VAL A 119 4.66 -2.37 -14.83
CA VAL A 119 4.81 -0.94 -15.13
C VAL A 119 5.52 -0.21 -13.99
#